data_AF-A0A3M0Z5B0-F1
#
_entry.id   AF-A0A3M0Z5B0-F1
#
_cell.length_a   1.000
_cell.length_b   1.000
_cell.length_c   1.000
_cell.angle_alpha   90.00
_cell.angle_beta   90.00
_cell.angle_gamma   90.00
#
_symmetry.space_group_name_H-M   'P 1'
#
loop_
_entity.id
_entity.type
_entity.pdbx_description
1 polymer ?
#
loop_
_entity_poly.entity_id
_entity_poly.type
_entity_poly.pdbx_seq_one_letter_code
_entity_poly.pdbx_strand_id
1 'polypeptide(L)'
;MTVSIEVDDNSQPTLIALGLGSNLGDREGLLDQAVLNLEKRGVEVCHVSSWIETPPVDCPPGSPNFLNGALTAYWPTDVFSLHRVCREVEILLGRQRGRQRNTPRSIDIDILVFGDAIIDTPELTVPHPRMCQRLFVLEPLCEIAPTLQIPPENLTVAHYVEQQRSIICSFQ
;
A
#
# COMPACT_ATOMS: atom_id res chain seq x y z
N MET A 1 5.78 28.39 -13.15
CA MET A 1 6.73 27.65 -14.01
C MET A 1 6.15 26.26 -14.17
N THR A 2 5.59 25.97 -15.33
CA THR A 2 5.10 24.62 -15.66
C THR A 2 6.32 23.79 -16.02
N VAL A 3 6.68 22.83 -15.18
CA VAL A 3 7.70 21.84 -15.52
C VAL A 3 7.00 20.78 -16.37
N SER A 4 7.26 20.81 -17.67
CA SER A 4 6.91 19.72 -18.57
C SER A 4 7.82 18.54 -18.23
N ILE A 5 7.26 17.47 -17.70
CA ILE A 5 7.99 16.22 -17.49
C ILE A 5 7.93 15.48 -18.82
N GLU A 6 9.03 15.51 -19.58
CA GLU A 6 9.22 14.61 -20.71
C GLU A 6 9.36 13.19 -20.15
N VAL A 7 8.46 12.29 -20.56
CA VAL A 7 8.47 10.88 -20.14
C VAL A 7 9.46 10.17 -21.07
N ASP A 8 10.64 9.84 -20.56
CA ASP A 8 11.66 9.10 -21.28
C ASP A 8 11.28 7.61 -21.32
N ASP A 9 10.94 7.10 -22.50
CA ASP A 9 10.44 5.74 -22.82
C ASP A 9 11.49 4.63 -22.62
N ASN A 10 12.56 4.92 -21.86
CA ASN A 10 13.73 4.06 -21.66
C ASN A 10 14.07 3.87 -20.17
N SER A 11 13.16 4.23 -19.27
CA SER A 11 13.35 4.07 -17.82
C SER A 11 13.13 2.62 -17.41
N GLN A 12 14.08 2.03 -16.69
CA GLN A 12 13.91 0.70 -16.09
C GLN A 12 12.66 0.71 -15.19
N PRO A 13 11.88 -0.39 -15.14
CA PRO A 13 10.70 -0.44 -14.31
C PRO A 13 11.09 -0.26 -12.83
N THR A 14 10.30 0.55 -12.13
CA THR A 14 10.56 0.95 -10.75
C THR A 14 10.02 -0.11 -9.80
N LEU A 15 10.82 -0.50 -8.81
CA LEU A 15 10.36 -1.35 -7.72
C LEU A 15 9.35 -0.58 -6.86
N ILE A 16 8.18 -1.17 -6.61
CA ILE A 16 7.12 -0.59 -5.79
C ILE A 16 6.72 -1.55 -4.68
N ALA A 17 6.13 -0.98 -3.62
CA ALA A 17 5.42 -1.75 -2.60
C ALA A 17 4.01 -1.19 -2.46
N LEU A 18 3.01 -2.08 -2.45
CA LEU A 18 1.60 -1.74 -2.25
C LEU A 18 1.08 -2.41 -0.98
N GLY A 19 0.23 -1.69 -0.24
CA GLY A 19 -0.55 -2.23 0.88
C GLY A 19 -1.97 -2.47 0.43
N LEU A 20 -2.54 -3.62 0.79
CA LEU A 20 -3.90 -4.01 0.43
C LEU A 20 -4.71 -4.26 1.71
N GLY A 21 -5.97 -3.82 1.73
CA GLY A 21 -6.84 -4.01 2.86
C GLY A 21 -8.32 -4.17 2.49
N SER A 22 -9.03 -5.07 3.15
CA SER A 22 -10.46 -5.31 2.97
C SER A 22 -11.15 -5.62 4.29
N ASN A 23 -12.30 -5.01 4.57
CA ASN A 23 -13.11 -5.36 5.73
C ASN A 23 -14.61 -5.58 5.44
N LEU A 24 -15.02 -5.63 4.18
CA LEU A 24 -16.41 -5.88 3.79
C LEU A 24 -16.49 -7.02 2.76
N GLY A 25 -17.56 -7.82 2.85
CA GLY A 25 -17.85 -8.87 1.87
C GLY A 25 -16.89 -10.05 1.95
N ASP A 26 -16.63 -10.67 0.79
CA ASP A 26 -15.62 -11.73 0.63
C ASP A 26 -14.21 -11.11 0.58
N ARG A 27 -13.67 -10.81 1.78
CA ARG A 27 -12.43 -10.03 1.94
C ARG A 27 -11.24 -10.68 1.24
N GLU A 28 -11.07 -11.99 1.38
CA GLU A 28 -9.99 -12.75 0.77
C GLU A 28 -10.15 -12.80 -0.76
N GLY A 29 -11.34 -13.15 -1.25
CA GLY A 29 -11.62 -13.13 -2.68
C GLY A 29 -11.45 -11.75 -3.32
N LEU A 30 -11.75 -10.66 -2.60
CA LEU A 30 -11.52 -9.29 -3.05
C LEU A 30 -10.05 -8.92 -3.12
N LEU A 31 -9.24 -9.37 -2.14
CA LEU A 31 -7.78 -9.16 -2.15
C LEU A 31 -7.12 -9.92 -3.29
N ASP A 32 -7.48 -11.19 -3.50
CA ASP A 32 -6.97 -12.00 -4.61
C ASP A 32 -7.35 -11.40 -5.97
N GLN A 33 -8.59 -10.93 -6.11
CA GLN A 33 -9.03 -10.23 -7.31
C GLN A 33 -8.31 -8.90 -7.51
N ALA A 34 -7.92 -8.19 -6.45
CA ALA A 34 -7.15 -6.96 -6.56
C ALA A 34 -5.79 -7.22 -7.18
N VAL A 35 -5.06 -8.24 -6.69
CA VAL A 35 -3.77 -8.66 -7.25
C VAL A 35 -3.91 -8.99 -8.74
N LEU A 36 -4.87 -9.85 -9.12
CA LEU A 36 -5.10 -10.23 -10.52
C LEU A 36 -5.45 -9.03 -11.41
N ASN A 37 -6.18 -8.03 -10.89
CA ASN A 37 -6.56 -6.85 -11.66
C ASN A 37 -5.43 -5.83 -11.81
N LEU A 38 -4.51 -5.78 -10.84
CA LEU A 38 -3.26 -5.01 -10.94
C LEU A 38 -2.35 -5.62 -12.00
N GLU A 39 -2.16 -6.94 -12.01
CA GLU A 39 -1.36 -7.64 -13.02
C GLU A 39 -1.87 -7.42 -14.43
N LYS A 40 -3.19 -7.52 -14.64
CA LYS A 40 -3.84 -7.23 -15.94
C LYS A 40 -3.62 -5.80 -16.43
N ARG A 41 -3.21 -4.88 -15.54
CA ARG A 41 -2.92 -3.47 -15.84
C ARG A 41 -1.42 -3.17 -15.92
N GLY A 42 -0.57 -4.20 -15.92
CA GLY A 42 0.87 -4.06 -16.11
C GLY A 42 1.68 -3.92 -14.83
N VAL A 43 1.07 -4.13 -13.66
CA VAL A 43 1.84 -4.26 -12.40
C VAL A 43 2.47 -5.65 -12.39
N GLU A 44 3.79 -5.74 -12.54
CA GLU A 44 4.51 -7.01 -12.55
C GLU A 44 4.76 -7.46 -11.10
N VAL A 45 3.82 -8.21 -10.54
CA VAL A 45 3.86 -8.65 -9.14
C VAL A 45 4.99 -9.67 -8.92
N CYS A 46 5.85 -9.39 -7.95
CA CYS A 46 6.96 -10.26 -7.56
C CYS A 46 6.60 -11.17 -6.39
N HIS A 47 6.05 -10.58 -5.34
CA HIS A 47 5.68 -11.29 -4.11
C HIS A 47 4.39 -10.71 -3.54
N VAL A 48 3.57 -11.57 -2.95
CA VAL A 48 2.37 -11.22 -2.18
C VAL A 48 2.54 -11.85 -0.80
N SER A 49 2.30 -11.09 0.26
CA SER A 49 2.37 -11.59 1.63
C SER A 49 1.19 -12.50 1.96
N SER A 50 1.26 -13.15 3.12
CA SER A 50 0.07 -13.73 3.73
C SER A 50 -0.96 -12.63 4.06
N TRP A 51 -2.25 -12.99 4.05
CA TRP A 51 -3.32 -12.11 4.54
C TRP A 51 -3.43 -12.23 6.06
N ILE A 52 -3.32 -11.12 6.78
CA ILE A 52 -3.44 -11.09 8.24
C ILE A 52 -4.73 -10.39 8.65
N GLU A 53 -5.42 -10.94 9.64
CA GLU A 53 -6.59 -10.30 10.22
C GLU A 53 -6.18 -9.33 11.34
N THR A 54 -6.61 -8.08 11.25
CA THR A 54 -6.29 -7.05 12.25
C THR A 54 -7.54 -6.27 12.67
N PRO A 55 -7.59 -5.78 13.92
CA PRO A 55 -8.64 -4.86 14.33
C PRO A 55 -8.58 -3.57 13.50
N PRO A 56 -9.72 -2.88 13.30
CA PRO A 56 -9.76 -1.64 12.56
C PRO A 56 -9.04 -0.51 13.34
N VAL A 57 -8.20 0.25 12.66
CA VAL A 57 -7.49 1.41 13.21
C VAL A 57 -8.08 2.70 12.63
N ASP A 58 -8.34 3.69 13.49
CA ASP A 58 -8.95 4.99 13.13
C ASP A 58 -10.32 4.90 12.42
N CYS A 59 -11.07 3.82 12.61
CA CYS A 59 -12.38 3.61 11.97
C CYS A 59 -13.55 3.88 12.95
N PRO A 60 -14.77 4.12 12.45
CA PRO A 60 -15.96 4.25 13.29
C PRO A 60 -16.18 3.05 14.22
N PRO A 61 -16.75 3.25 15.42
CA PRO A 61 -17.10 2.16 16.32
C PRO A 61 -17.97 1.10 15.64
N GLY A 62 -17.68 -0.18 15.91
CA GLY A 62 -18.39 -1.31 15.31
C GLY A 62 -17.93 -1.68 13.90
N SER A 63 -16.86 -1.06 13.39
CA SER A 63 -16.25 -1.49 12.12
C SER A 63 -15.73 -2.94 12.23
N PRO A 64 -15.93 -3.78 11.20
CA PRO A 64 -15.39 -5.14 11.17
C PRO A 64 -13.86 -5.13 11.01
N ASN A 65 -13.24 -6.24 11.42
CA ASN A 65 -11.81 -6.48 11.24
C ASN A 65 -11.42 -6.46 9.76
N PHE A 66 -10.20 -6.00 9.49
CA PHE A 66 -9.61 -6.01 8.16
C PHE A 66 -8.82 -7.31 7.95
N LEU A 67 -8.87 -7.85 6.73
CA LEU A 67 -7.72 -8.56 6.19
C LEU A 67 -6.79 -7.53 5.55
N ASN A 68 -5.51 -7.59 5.88
CA ASN A 68 -4.48 -6.76 5.27
C ASN A 68 -3.34 -7.62 4.73
N GLY A 69 -2.66 -7.11 3.71
CA GLY A 69 -1.40 -7.64 3.25
C GLY A 69 -0.61 -6.62 2.45
N ALA A 70 0.49 -7.05 1.90
CA ALA A 70 1.35 -6.24 1.06
C ALA A 70 1.81 -7.03 -0.16
N LEU A 71 2.19 -6.32 -1.21
CA LEU A 71 2.89 -6.90 -2.35
C LEU A 71 4.08 -6.03 -2.76
N THR A 72 5.05 -6.66 -3.39
CA THR A 72 6.12 -5.97 -4.14
C THR A 72 5.95 -6.25 -5.62
N ALA A 73 6.25 -5.26 -6.45
CA ALA A 73 6.10 -5.36 -7.90
C ALA A 73 7.06 -4.43 -8.63
N TYR A 74 7.16 -4.61 -9.94
CA TYR A 74 7.77 -3.67 -10.86
C TYR A 74 6.69 -2.88 -11.62
N TRP A 75 6.91 -1.58 -11.79
CA TRP A 75 6.02 -0.67 -12.50
C TRP A 75 6.78 0.19 -13.52
N PRO A 76 6.40 0.20 -14.80
CA PRO A 76 7.21 0.81 -15.85
C PRO A 76 7.01 2.32 -16.04
N THR A 77 5.96 2.91 -15.47
CA THR A 77 5.63 4.33 -15.71
C THR A 77 5.78 5.16 -14.44
N ASP A 78 5.21 6.36 -14.40
CA ASP A 78 5.20 7.21 -13.22
C ASP A 78 4.20 6.73 -12.13
N VAL A 79 4.41 7.26 -10.93
CA VAL A 79 3.63 6.99 -9.71
C VAL A 79 2.17 7.49 -9.77
N PHE A 80 1.86 8.54 -10.53
CA PHE A 80 0.49 9.03 -10.66
C PHE A 80 -0.33 8.11 -11.56
N SER A 81 0.29 7.55 -12.59
CA SER A 81 -0.29 6.47 -13.39
C SER A 81 -0.55 5.21 -12.54
N LEU A 82 0.39 4.83 -11.67
CA LEU A 82 0.17 3.74 -10.70
C LEU A 82 -0.99 4.07 -9.74
N HIS A 83 -1.02 5.28 -9.18
CA HIS A 83 -2.11 5.74 -8.32
C HIS A 83 -3.47 5.64 -9.01
N ARG A 84 -3.55 6.05 -10.28
CA ARG A 84 -4.75 5.90 -11.09
C ARG A 84 -5.15 4.44 -11.25
N VAL A 85 -4.20 3.54 -11.57
CA VAL A 85 -4.45 2.10 -11.69
C VAL A 85 -5.01 1.52 -10.39
N CYS A 86 -4.40 1.82 -9.25
CA CYS A 86 -4.89 1.39 -7.93
C CYS A 86 -6.34 1.83 -7.72
N ARG A 87 -6.66 3.11 -8.00
CA ARG A 87 -8.03 3.65 -7.87
C ARG A 87 -9.02 2.99 -8.81
N GLU A 88 -8.63 2.68 -10.05
CA GLU A 88 -9.49 1.98 -11.00
C GLU A 88 -9.81 0.55 -10.55
N VAL A 89 -8.83 -0.16 -9.98
CA VAL A 89 -9.04 -1.50 -9.39
C VAL A 89 -9.97 -1.41 -8.18
N GLU A 90 -9.80 -0.43 -7.31
CA GLU A 90 -10.70 -0.22 -6.18
C GLU A 90 -12.15 -0.03 -6.60
N ILE A 91 -12.38 0.82 -7.60
CA ILE A 91 -13.72 1.09 -8.12
C ILE A 91 -14.31 -0.17 -8.74
N LEU A 92 -13.52 -0.91 -9.51
CA LEU A 92 -13.94 -2.17 -10.13
C LEU A 92 -14.41 -3.20 -9.09
N LEU A 93 -13.73 -3.27 -7.94
CA LEU A 93 -14.02 -4.17 -6.83
C LEU A 93 -15.00 -3.57 -5.81
N GLY A 94 -15.76 -2.55 -6.24
CA GLY A 94 -16.90 -2.04 -5.49
C GLY A 94 -16.57 -1.05 -4.37
N ARG A 95 -15.35 -0.48 -4.33
CA ARG A 95 -15.01 0.56 -3.34
C ARG A 95 -15.90 1.79 -3.57
N GLN A 96 -16.80 2.03 -2.63
CA GLN A 96 -17.62 3.24 -2.60
C GLN A 96 -16.90 4.32 -1.77
N ARG A 97 -16.49 5.42 -2.41
CA ARG A 97 -15.88 6.55 -1.68
C ARG A 97 -16.97 7.37 -0.99
N GLY A 98 -17.15 7.13 0.31
CA GLY A 98 -18.03 7.91 1.17
C GLY A 98 -17.45 9.26 1.57
N ARG A 99 -18.29 10.13 2.18
CA ARG A 99 -17.85 11.43 2.73
C ARG A 99 -17.06 11.30 4.03
N GLN A 100 -17.27 10.22 4.77
CA GLN A 100 -16.62 9.98 6.06
C GLN A 100 -15.25 9.31 5.84
N ARG A 101 -14.22 9.78 6.54
CA ARG A 101 -12.89 9.17 6.51
C ARG A 101 -12.93 7.78 7.15
N ASN A 102 -12.07 6.88 6.67
CA ASN A 102 -11.86 5.54 7.24
C ASN A 102 -13.15 4.71 7.40
N THR A 103 -14.11 4.84 6.49
CA THR A 103 -15.26 3.95 6.47
C THR A 103 -14.86 2.53 6.11
N PRO A 104 -15.64 1.53 6.56
CA PRO A 104 -15.54 0.18 6.02
C PRO A 104 -15.58 0.19 4.48
N ARG A 105 -14.79 -0.68 3.87
CA ARG A 105 -14.51 -0.70 2.44
C ARG A 105 -14.27 -2.12 1.94
N SER A 106 -14.72 -2.39 0.72
CA SER A 106 -14.51 -3.68 0.05
C SER A 106 -13.05 -3.91 -0.27
N ILE A 107 -12.33 -2.87 -0.69
CA ILE A 107 -10.89 -2.93 -0.95
C ILE A 107 -10.27 -1.55 -0.77
N ASP A 108 -8.98 -1.53 -0.46
CA ASP A 108 -8.12 -0.35 -0.31
C ASP A 108 -6.73 -0.75 -0.81
N ILE A 109 -6.15 0.06 -1.68
CA ILE A 109 -4.82 -0.16 -2.25
C ILE A 109 -4.00 1.11 -2.06
N ASP A 110 -3.04 1.06 -1.15
CA ASP A 110 -2.14 2.16 -0.83
C ASP A 110 -0.78 1.96 -1.50
N ILE A 111 -0.24 3.01 -2.14
CA ILE A 111 1.16 3.01 -2.60
C ILE A 111 2.04 3.29 -1.39
N LEU A 112 2.80 2.28 -0.96
CA LEU A 112 3.68 2.38 0.20
C LEU A 112 5.02 3.00 -0.19
N VAL A 113 5.64 2.47 -1.24
CA VAL A 113 6.97 2.88 -1.75
C VAL A 113 6.95 2.89 -3.27
N PHE A 114 7.65 3.84 -3.87
CA PHE A 114 7.87 3.94 -5.32
C PHE A 114 9.35 4.23 -5.59
N GLY A 115 10.17 3.19 -5.69
CA GLY A 115 11.63 3.30 -5.73
C GLY A 115 12.13 4.19 -4.59
N ASP A 116 13.01 5.13 -4.93
CA ASP A 116 13.55 6.14 -4.00
C ASP A 116 12.76 7.47 -4.04
N ALA A 117 11.58 7.48 -4.66
CA ALA A 117 10.82 8.71 -4.84
C ALA A 117 10.26 9.22 -3.51
N ILE A 118 10.45 10.53 -3.28
CA ILE A 118 9.81 11.28 -2.21
C ILE A 118 8.88 12.28 -2.87
N ILE A 119 7.59 12.10 -2.64
CA ILE A 119 6.51 12.85 -3.27
C ILE A 119 5.65 13.43 -2.16
N ASP A 120 5.44 14.73 -2.21
CA ASP A 120 4.54 15.44 -1.31
C ASP A 120 3.68 16.40 -2.11
N THR A 121 2.53 15.91 -2.55
CA THR A 121 1.56 16.69 -3.33
C THR A 121 0.18 16.58 -2.69
N PRO A 122 -0.75 17.51 -2.98
CA PRO A 122 -2.12 17.40 -2.49
C PRO A 122 -2.86 16.14 -2.95
N GLU A 123 -2.43 15.52 -4.06
CA GLU A 123 -3.04 14.31 -4.60
C GLU A 123 -2.44 13.03 -4.00
N LEU A 124 -1.13 13.02 -3.75
CA LEU A 124 -0.39 11.82 -3.39
C LEU A 124 0.86 12.16 -2.55
N THR A 125 1.09 11.36 -1.51
CA THR A 125 2.29 11.38 -0.68
C THR A 125 2.94 9.99 -0.72
N VAL A 126 4.24 9.93 -1.09
CA VAL A 126 5.04 8.69 -1.13
C VAL A 126 6.42 8.98 -0.52
N PRO A 127 6.98 8.11 0.36
CA PRO A 127 6.36 6.92 0.93
C PRO A 127 5.08 7.21 1.71
N HIS A 128 4.20 6.21 1.87
CA HIS A 128 2.92 6.44 2.52
C HIS A 128 3.14 6.99 3.95
N PRO A 129 2.56 8.15 4.30
CA PRO A 129 3.01 8.96 5.44
C PRO A 129 2.86 8.29 6.81
N ARG A 130 2.05 7.24 6.90
CA ARG A 130 1.82 6.48 8.13
C ARG A 130 2.26 5.02 8.05
N MET A 131 2.93 4.59 6.97
CA MET A 131 3.30 3.17 6.83
C MET A 131 4.22 2.72 7.97
N CYS A 132 5.21 3.54 8.32
CA CYS A 132 6.21 3.25 9.36
C CYS A 132 5.64 3.21 10.80
N GLN A 133 4.36 3.56 10.97
CA GLN A 133 3.65 3.59 12.26
C GLN A 133 2.59 2.49 12.37
N ARG A 134 2.45 1.63 11.35
CA ARG A 134 1.33 0.68 11.22
C ARG A 134 1.84 -0.74 11.05
N LEU A 135 1.78 -1.53 12.12
CA LEU A 135 2.20 -2.94 12.06
C LEU A 135 1.39 -3.76 11.06
N PHE A 136 0.09 -3.49 10.89
CA PHE A 136 -0.72 -4.18 9.87
C PHE A 136 -0.28 -3.90 8.42
N VAL A 137 0.59 -2.91 8.20
CA VAL A 137 1.27 -2.64 6.91
C VAL A 137 2.69 -3.22 6.93
N LEU A 138 3.43 -2.97 8.02
CA LEU A 138 4.84 -3.35 8.12
C LEU A 138 5.05 -4.85 8.25
N GLU A 139 4.23 -5.58 9.01
CA GLU A 139 4.42 -7.02 9.21
C GLU A 139 4.23 -7.81 7.90
N PRO A 140 3.16 -7.59 7.11
CA PRO A 140 3.04 -8.25 5.82
C PRO A 140 4.13 -7.83 4.83
N LEU A 141 4.53 -6.56 4.82
CA LEU A 141 5.63 -6.11 3.95
C LEU A 141 6.98 -6.72 4.38
N CYS A 142 7.21 -6.90 5.68
CA CYS A 142 8.42 -7.51 6.22
C CYS A 142 8.52 -9.01 5.90
N GLU A 143 7.38 -9.70 5.76
CA GLU A 143 7.34 -11.10 5.34
C GLU A 143 8.01 -11.30 3.97
N ILE A 144 7.77 -10.37 3.04
CA ILE A 144 8.19 -10.50 1.64
C ILE A 144 9.38 -9.63 1.25
N ALA A 145 9.65 -8.56 1.99
CA ALA A 145 10.67 -7.58 1.64
C ALA A 145 11.33 -6.94 2.89
N PRO A 146 11.92 -7.75 3.80
CA PRO A 146 12.46 -7.25 5.07
C PRO A 146 13.61 -6.25 4.89
N THR A 147 14.36 -6.35 3.79
CA THR A 147 15.51 -5.49 3.47
C THR A 147 15.14 -4.29 2.60
N LEU A 148 13.88 -4.14 2.18
CA LEU A 148 13.44 -2.98 1.41
C LEU A 148 13.69 -1.72 2.24
N GLN A 149 14.35 -0.73 1.65
CA GLN A 149 14.62 0.55 2.28
C GLN A 149 13.45 1.51 2.03
N ILE A 150 13.06 2.27 3.06
CA ILE A 150 11.99 3.27 2.96
C ILE A 150 12.64 4.67 3.02
N PRO A 151 12.52 5.49 1.97
CA PRO A 151 12.96 6.88 1.99
C PRO A 151 12.21 7.74 3.03
N PRO A 152 12.79 8.88 3.49
CA PRO A 152 14.13 9.37 3.21
C PRO A 152 15.24 8.76 4.07
N GLU A 153 14.91 8.12 5.20
CA GLU A 153 15.92 7.60 6.12
C GLU A 153 16.61 6.34 5.58
N ASN A 154 16.01 5.67 4.59
CA ASN A 154 16.48 4.43 3.97
C ASN A 154 16.75 3.32 4.99
N LEU A 155 15.99 3.34 6.09
CA LEU A 155 15.94 2.24 7.05
C LEU A 155 15.10 1.11 6.46
N THR A 156 15.42 -0.11 6.84
CA THR A 156 14.75 -1.29 6.30
C THR A 156 13.35 -1.47 6.88
N VAL A 157 12.46 -2.14 6.15
CA VAL A 157 11.14 -2.53 6.67
C VAL A 157 11.29 -3.29 8.00
N ALA A 158 12.26 -4.22 8.10
CA ALA A 158 12.53 -4.96 9.34
C ALA A 158 12.87 -4.03 10.52
N HIS A 159 13.66 -2.98 10.29
CA HIS A 159 13.97 -1.99 11.32
C HIS A 159 12.72 -1.31 11.85
N TYR A 160 11.80 -0.87 10.98
CA TYR A 160 10.56 -0.23 11.42
C TYR A 160 9.63 -1.21 12.17
N VAL A 161 9.61 -2.50 11.80
CA VAL A 161 8.86 -3.52 12.57
C VAL A 161 9.40 -3.61 14.00
N GLU A 162 10.72 -3.74 14.17
CA GLU A 162 11.37 -3.83 15.49
C GLU A 162 11.12 -2.57 16.33
N GLN A 163 11.21 -1.39 15.70
CA GLN A 163 10.93 -0.11 16.33
C GLN A 163 9.47 -0.05 16.85
N GLN A 164 8.49 -0.41 16.02
CA GLN A 164 7.08 -0.36 16.41
C GLN A 164 6.73 -1.38 17.49
N ARG A 165 7.31 -2.59 17.44
CA ARG A 165 7.14 -3.60 18.50
C ARG A 165 7.71 -3.11 19.84
N SER A 166 8.88 -2.48 19.81
CA SER A 166 9.50 -1.92 21.02
C SER A 166 8.66 -0.82 21.66
N ILE A 167 8.04 0.04 20.83
CA ILE A 167 7.11 1.08 21.30
C ILE A 167 5.92 0.42 22.02
N ILE A 168 5.27 -0.58 21.42
CA ILE A 168 4.10 -1.24 22.01
C ILE A 168 4.43 -1.93 23.34
N CYS A 169 5.55 -2.67 23.41
CA CYS A 169 5.99 -3.32 24.65
C CYS A 169 6.33 -2.33 25.76
N SER A 170 6.68 -1.08 25.43
CA SER A 170 6.99 -0.04 26.42
C SER A 170 5.75 0.58 27.07
N PHE A 171 4.56 0.29 26.55
CA PHE A 171 3.28 0.78 27.06
C PHE A 171 2.41 -0.32 27.69
N GLN A 172 2.96 -1.52 27.91
CA GLN A 172 2.35 -2.63 28.65
C GLN A 172 3.05 -2.81 30.00
#